data_AF-A0A6G9Y3Z8-F1
#
_entry.id   AF-A0A6G9Y3Z8-F1
#
_cell.length_a   1.000
_cell.length_b   1.000
_cell.length_c   1.000
_cell.angle_alpha   90.00
_cell.angle_beta   90.00
_cell.angle_gamma   90.00
#
_symmetry.space_group_name_H-M   'P 1'
#
loop_
_entity.id
_entity.type
_entity.pdbx_description
1 polymer ?
#
loop_
_entity_poly.entity_id
_entity_poly.type
_entity_poly.pdbx_seq_one_letter_code
_entity_poly.pdbx_strand_id
1 'polypeptide(L)'
;MNTADGLSADVVRALVEAGESWAEIATRFDTSRQNVQQFAKRHGIEPLKTPRREVAEHFPWKVPSDQQAAMPYQRLRDHGEYIASGGVGMSERKLKGLRSWYEMLRKYNYVLEFDPHQPPIYGVSKYGGFVYRERQESDGNLLIRLNSHTRLTSRGKLIWVFPPRDP
;
A
#
# COMPACT_ATOMS: atom_id res chain seq x y z
N MET A 1 28.96 15.66 24.75
CA MET A 1 28.07 14.93 23.81
C MET A 1 26.78 15.72 23.76
N ASN A 2 26.48 16.33 22.61
CA ASN A 2 25.37 17.26 22.45
C ASN A 2 24.06 16.45 22.39
N THR A 3 23.39 16.27 23.53
CA THR A 3 21.97 15.91 23.53
C THR A 3 21.24 17.11 22.96
N ALA A 4 20.68 16.97 21.76
CA ALA A 4 19.80 17.99 21.20
C ALA A 4 18.78 18.38 22.27
N ASP A 5 18.88 19.61 22.79
CA ASP A 5 18.03 20.12 23.86
C ASP A 5 16.56 19.91 23.46
N GLY A 6 15.83 19.11 24.23
CA GLY A 6 14.38 18.90 24.06
C GLY A 6 13.93 17.60 23.40
N LEU A 7 14.82 16.72 22.91
CA LEU A 7 14.41 15.42 22.38
C LEU A 7 14.09 14.42 23.53
N SER A 8 12.84 14.42 24.01
CA SER A 8 12.36 13.47 25.03
C SER A 8 11.43 12.40 24.42
N ALA A 9 11.29 11.26 25.12
CA ALA A 9 10.43 10.16 24.65
C ALA A 9 8.96 10.58 24.52
N ASP A 10 8.46 11.40 25.46
CA ASP A 10 7.08 11.89 25.44
C ASP A 10 6.84 12.87 24.29
N VAL A 11 7.81 13.76 24.02
CA VAL A 11 7.73 14.71 22.90
C VAL A 11 7.77 13.97 21.56
N VAL A 12 8.69 13.03 21.38
CA VAL A 12 8.75 12.23 20.14
C VAL A 12 7.46 11.43 19.95
N ARG A 13 6.91 10.84 21.02
CA ARG A 13 5.63 10.11 20.96
C ARG A 13 4.48 11.03 20.53
N ALA A 14 4.35 12.20 21.15
CA ALA A 14 3.32 13.18 20.82
C ALA A 14 3.43 13.67 19.36
N LEU A 15 4.64 13.89 18.85
CA LEU A 15 4.85 14.31 17.46
C LEU A 15 4.49 13.19 16.46
N VAL A 16 4.80 11.94 16.79
CA VAL A 16 4.38 10.79 15.97
C VAL A 16 2.86 10.63 15.97
N GLU A 17 2.22 10.79 17.13
CA GLU A 17 0.76 10.77 17.26
C GLU A 17 0.10 11.93 16.50
N ALA A 18 0.77 13.08 16.43
CA ALA A 18 0.38 14.22 15.60
C ALA A 18 0.63 14.01 14.09
N GLY A 19 1.23 12.88 13.71
CA GLY A 19 1.41 12.47 12.32
C GLY A 19 2.78 12.79 11.73
N GLU A 20 3.72 13.29 12.51
CA GLU A 20 5.04 13.65 12.00
C GLU A 20 5.93 12.46 11.71
N SER A 21 6.66 12.55 10.60
CA SER A 21 7.67 11.59 10.20
C SER A 21 8.99 11.82 10.95
N TRP A 22 9.85 10.79 10.97
CA TRP A 22 11.21 10.91 11.51
C TRP A 22 12.06 11.98 10.85
N ALA A 23 11.78 12.32 9.59
CA ALA A 23 12.51 13.38 8.90
C ALA A 23 12.08 14.76 9.41
N GLU A 24 10.77 14.98 9.63
CA GLU A 24 10.25 16.23 10.19
C GLU A 24 10.71 16.41 11.64
N ILE A 25 10.63 15.35 12.45
CA ILE A 25 11.14 15.36 13.83
C ILE A 25 12.65 15.65 13.83
N ALA A 26 13.43 15.03 12.93
CA ALA A 26 14.86 15.29 12.84
C ALA A 26 15.16 16.76 12.51
N THR A 27 14.41 17.36 11.58
CA THR A 27 14.52 18.78 11.24
C THR A 27 14.18 19.68 12.44
N ARG A 28 13.15 19.33 13.24
CA ARG A 28 12.75 20.11 14.43
C ARG A 28 13.82 20.16 15.52
N PHE A 29 14.52 19.05 15.73
CA PHE A 29 15.51 18.91 16.81
C PHE A 29 16.96 19.03 16.29
N ASP A 30 17.15 19.60 15.11
CA ASP A 30 18.46 19.78 14.45
C ASP A 30 19.36 18.54 14.58
N THR A 31 18.79 17.40 14.20
CA THR A 31 19.46 16.10 14.33
C THR A 31 19.27 15.26 13.08
N SER A 32 19.88 14.09 13.04
CA SER A 32 19.73 13.18 11.91
C SER A 32 18.49 12.30 12.08
N ARG A 33 17.84 11.96 10.96
CA ARG A 33 16.77 10.94 10.92
C ARG A 33 17.20 9.63 11.58
N GLN A 34 18.45 9.22 11.38
CA GLN A 34 18.98 7.99 11.97
C GLN A 34 19.05 8.09 13.50
N ASN A 35 19.42 9.26 14.04
CA ASN A 35 19.43 9.49 15.48
C ASN A 35 18.01 9.39 16.07
N VAL A 36 17.01 10.02 15.44
CA VAL A 36 15.60 9.91 15.86
C VAL A 36 15.11 8.47 15.82
N GLN A 37 15.44 7.72 14.76
CA GLN A 37 15.09 6.29 14.65
C GLN A 37 15.72 5.43 15.74
N GLN A 38 17.00 5.66 16.05
CA GLN A 38 17.68 4.93 17.13
C GLN A 38 17.08 5.28 18.49
N PHE A 39 16.79 6.55 18.74
CA PHE A 39 16.14 7.02 19.95
C PHE A 39 14.75 6.37 20.12
N ALA A 40 13.90 6.47 19.10
CA ALA A 40 12.56 5.88 19.09
C ALA A 40 12.61 4.37 19.38
N LYS A 41 13.53 3.64 18.73
CA LYS A 41 13.73 2.20 18.97
C LYS A 41 14.11 1.89 20.42
N ARG A 42 15.02 2.67 21.04
CA ARG A 42 15.42 2.48 22.45
C ARG A 42 14.26 2.71 23.42
N HIS A 43 13.32 3.58 23.06
CA HIS A 43 12.17 3.96 23.89
C HIS A 43 10.86 3.27 23.49
N GLY A 44 10.90 2.29 22.57
CA GLY A 44 9.70 1.54 22.14
C GLY A 44 8.65 2.41 21.43
N ILE A 45 9.08 3.48 20.75
CA ILE A 45 8.20 4.37 19.99
C ILE A 45 8.19 3.87 18.54
N GLU A 46 7.03 3.38 18.10
CA GLU A 46 6.83 2.94 16.73
C GLU A 46 6.51 4.14 15.83
N PRO A 47 6.94 4.15 14.55
CA PRO A 47 6.51 5.18 13.62
C PRO A 47 5.01 5.09 13.38
N LEU A 48 4.41 6.23 12.99
CA LEU A 48 3.10 6.21 12.38
C LEU A 48 3.13 5.23 11.19
N LYS A 49 2.20 4.28 11.18
CA LYS A 49 2.05 3.39 10.04
C LYS A 49 1.70 4.26 8.83
N THR A 50 2.53 4.22 7.80
CA THR A 50 2.18 4.90 6.56
C THR A 50 0.88 4.29 6.00
N PRO A 51 0.05 5.06 5.26
CA PRO A 51 -1.17 4.53 4.63
C PRO A 51 -0.95 3.21 3.89
N ARG A 52 0.21 3.11 3.20
CA ARG A 52 0.65 1.91 2.50
C ARG A 52 0.93 0.71 3.43
N ARG A 53 1.46 0.93 4.63
CA ARG A 53 1.70 -0.13 5.63
C ARG A 53 0.40 -0.60 6.26
N GLU A 54 -0.49 0.31 6.61
CA GLU A 54 -1.82 -0.04 7.15
C GLU A 54 -2.58 -0.93 6.15
N VAL A 55 -2.65 -0.53 4.88
CA VAL A 55 -3.35 -1.32 3.87
C VAL A 55 -2.65 -2.64 3.54
N ALA A 56 -1.32 -2.72 3.68
CA ALA A 56 -0.59 -3.97 3.46
C ALA A 56 -1.02 -5.09 4.42
N GLU A 57 -1.49 -4.77 5.63
CA GLU A 57 -2.03 -5.76 6.58
C GLU A 57 -3.33 -6.42 6.09
N HIS A 58 -4.02 -5.75 5.17
CA HIS A 58 -5.27 -6.19 4.55
C HIS A 58 -5.08 -6.69 3.11
N PHE A 59 -3.83 -6.84 2.64
CA PHE A 59 -3.54 -7.32 1.30
C PHE A 59 -4.11 -8.74 1.10
N PRO A 60 -4.80 -9.00 -0.03
CA PRO A 60 -5.65 -10.18 -0.16
C PRO A 60 -4.86 -11.48 -0.36
N TRP A 61 -3.58 -11.41 -0.70
CA TRP A 61 -2.76 -12.56 -1.07
C TRP A 61 -1.39 -12.58 -0.41
N LYS A 62 -0.84 -13.78 -0.20
CA LYS A 62 0.60 -13.96 0.09
C LYS A 62 1.34 -14.16 -1.23
N VAL A 63 1.91 -13.08 -1.76
CA VAL A 63 2.55 -13.09 -3.09
C VAL A 63 4.04 -13.46 -2.97
N PRO A 64 4.51 -14.52 -3.64
CA PRO A 64 5.93 -14.87 -3.71
C PRO A 64 6.81 -13.73 -4.22
N SER A 65 8.02 -13.59 -3.68
CA SER A 65 8.90 -12.42 -3.91
C SER A 65 9.26 -12.20 -5.39
N ASP A 66 9.41 -13.27 -6.15
CA ASP A 66 9.66 -13.25 -7.59
C ASP A 66 8.47 -12.71 -8.40
N GLN A 67 7.25 -12.92 -7.91
CA GLN A 67 6.01 -12.43 -8.54
C GLN A 67 5.66 -10.98 -8.13
N GLN A 68 6.27 -10.44 -7.07
CA GLN A 68 6.02 -9.07 -6.61
C GLN A 68 6.52 -7.99 -7.57
N ALA A 69 7.38 -8.33 -8.54
CA ALA A 69 7.79 -7.41 -9.59
C ALA A 69 6.70 -7.23 -10.69
N ALA A 70 5.63 -8.03 -10.67
CA ALA A 70 4.55 -7.95 -11.65
C ALA A 70 3.79 -6.61 -11.57
N MET A 71 3.43 -6.05 -12.72
CA MET A 71 2.68 -4.80 -12.81
C MET A 71 1.34 -4.83 -12.07
N PRO A 72 0.50 -5.89 -12.17
CA PRO A 72 -0.76 -5.95 -11.44
C PRO A 72 -0.58 -5.91 -9.92
N TYR A 73 0.46 -6.56 -9.38
CA TYR A 73 0.79 -6.46 -7.96
C TYR A 73 1.11 -5.03 -7.54
N GLN A 74 1.96 -4.34 -8.30
CA GLN A 74 2.31 -2.94 -8.03
C GLN A 74 1.07 -2.04 -8.08
N ARG A 75 0.18 -2.24 -9.08
CA ARG A 75 -1.07 -1.48 -9.21
C ARG A 75 -2.01 -1.71 -8.05
N LEU A 76 -2.18 -2.94 -7.60
CA LEU A 76 -3.04 -3.22 -6.44
C LEU A 76 -2.47 -2.58 -5.16
N ARG A 77 -1.15 -2.58 -4.98
CA ARG A 77 -0.52 -1.89 -3.85
C ARG A 77 -0.68 -0.37 -3.89
N ASP A 78 -0.52 0.22 -5.07
CA ASP A 78 -0.73 1.66 -5.26
C ASP A 78 -2.20 2.03 -5.06
N HIS A 79 -3.13 1.17 -5.48
CA HIS A 79 -4.56 1.35 -5.22
C HIS A 79 -4.85 1.34 -3.71
N GLY A 80 -4.25 0.40 -2.98
CA GLY A 80 -4.36 0.37 -1.53
C GLY A 80 -3.84 1.65 -0.86
N GLU A 81 -2.67 2.14 -1.28
CA GLU A 81 -2.13 3.43 -0.82
C GLU A 81 -3.08 4.59 -1.14
N TYR A 82 -3.67 4.62 -2.34
CA TYR A 82 -4.64 5.63 -2.75
C TYR A 82 -5.91 5.62 -1.92
N ILE A 83 -6.47 4.45 -1.60
CA ILE A 83 -7.66 4.34 -0.74
C ILE A 83 -7.39 4.92 0.66
N ALA A 84 -6.19 4.68 1.20
CA ALA A 84 -5.85 5.14 2.54
C ALA A 84 -5.42 6.61 2.61
N SER A 85 -4.87 7.18 1.53
CA SER A 85 -4.39 8.57 1.52
C SER A 85 -5.20 9.56 0.67
N GLY A 86 -6.16 9.08 -0.12
CA GLY A 86 -6.82 9.88 -1.16
C GLY A 86 -5.87 10.38 -2.26
N GLY A 87 -4.68 9.77 -2.38
CA GLY A 87 -3.63 10.21 -3.31
C GLY A 87 -2.62 11.20 -2.73
N VAL A 88 -2.83 11.69 -1.50
CA VAL A 88 -1.87 12.60 -0.84
C VAL A 88 -0.51 11.90 -0.70
N GLY A 89 0.56 12.59 -1.12
CA GLY A 89 1.94 12.08 -1.06
C GLY A 89 2.30 11.04 -2.13
N MET A 90 1.37 10.68 -3.01
CA MET A 90 1.66 9.79 -4.15
C MET A 90 2.21 10.59 -5.33
N SER A 91 3.12 9.99 -6.10
CA SER A 91 3.66 10.63 -7.30
C SER A 91 2.68 10.61 -8.46
N GLU A 92 2.77 11.62 -9.34
CA GLU A 92 1.97 11.69 -10.57
C GLU A 92 2.06 10.43 -11.42
N ARG A 93 3.22 9.78 -11.46
CA ARG A 93 3.41 8.50 -12.16
C ARG A 93 2.53 7.39 -11.60
N LYS A 94 2.38 7.30 -10.28
CA LYS A 94 1.48 6.32 -9.64
C LYS A 94 0.02 6.66 -9.92
N LEU A 95 -0.36 7.92 -9.74
CA LEU A 95 -1.75 8.38 -9.93
C LEU A 95 -2.20 8.17 -11.39
N LYS A 96 -1.37 8.57 -12.37
CA LYS A 96 -1.62 8.29 -13.80
C LYS A 96 -1.72 6.79 -14.07
N GLY A 97 -0.84 6.00 -13.45
CA GLY A 97 -0.86 4.55 -13.58
C GLY A 97 -2.13 3.89 -13.02
N LEU A 98 -2.69 4.42 -11.93
CA LEU A 98 -3.97 3.98 -11.37
C LEU A 98 -5.14 4.38 -12.25
N ARG A 99 -5.18 5.62 -12.75
CA ARG A 99 -6.21 6.07 -13.72
C ARG A 99 -6.31 5.10 -14.91
N SER A 100 -5.19 4.85 -15.58
CA SER A 100 -5.17 3.94 -16.73
C SER A 100 -5.52 2.49 -16.36
N TRP A 101 -5.17 2.04 -15.14
CA TRP A 101 -5.53 0.71 -14.68
C TRP A 101 -7.04 0.59 -14.40
N TYR A 102 -7.64 1.58 -13.75
CA TYR A 102 -9.09 1.60 -13.51
C TYR A 102 -9.88 1.73 -14.82
N GLU A 103 -9.44 2.58 -15.75
CA GLU A 103 -10.01 2.68 -17.10
C GLU A 103 -10.00 1.31 -17.80
N MET A 104 -8.89 0.59 -17.75
CA MET A 104 -8.78 -0.76 -18.33
C MET A 104 -9.74 -1.74 -17.65
N LEU A 105 -9.76 -1.80 -16.31
CA LEU A 105 -10.66 -2.69 -15.58
C LEU A 105 -12.14 -2.42 -15.88
N ARG A 106 -12.53 -1.15 -16.00
CA ARG A 106 -13.92 -0.79 -16.34
C ARG A 106 -14.23 -1.05 -17.80
N LYS A 107 -13.36 -0.64 -18.72
CA LYS A 107 -13.55 -0.79 -20.17
C LYS A 107 -13.76 -2.24 -20.58
N TYR A 108 -12.97 -3.15 -20.01
CA TYR A 108 -13.04 -4.57 -20.32
C TYR A 108 -13.87 -5.36 -19.30
N ASN A 109 -14.49 -4.68 -18.33
CA ASN A 109 -15.21 -5.29 -17.22
C ASN A 109 -14.40 -6.42 -16.55
N TYR A 110 -13.15 -6.14 -16.22
CA TYR A 110 -12.21 -7.09 -15.64
C TYR A 110 -12.11 -6.99 -14.12
N VAL A 111 -11.68 -8.09 -13.53
CA VAL A 111 -11.18 -8.21 -12.15
C VAL A 111 -9.77 -8.79 -12.17
N LEU A 112 -8.99 -8.49 -11.13
CA LEU A 112 -7.66 -9.06 -10.94
C LEU A 112 -7.75 -10.35 -10.12
N GLU A 113 -7.22 -11.44 -10.65
CA GLU A 113 -7.08 -12.72 -9.95
C GLU A 113 -5.60 -13.01 -9.67
N PHE A 114 -5.34 -13.68 -8.55
CA PHE A 114 -4.03 -14.20 -8.21
C PHE A 114 -4.08 -15.69 -7.91
N ASP A 115 -3.25 -16.46 -8.59
CA ASP A 115 -2.94 -17.86 -8.30
C ASP A 115 -1.42 -18.02 -8.43
N PRO A 116 -0.70 -18.43 -7.37
CA PRO A 116 0.76 -18.54 -7.40
C PRO A 116 1.29 -19.49 -8.49
N HIS A 117 0.46 -20.42 -8.98
CA HIS A 117 0.82 -21.37 -10.04
C HIS A 117 0.47 -20.89 -11.45
N GLN A 118 -0.20 -19.74 -11.58
CA GLN A 118 -0.54 -19.16 -12.89
C GLN A 118 0.76 -18.88 -13.68
N PRO A 119 0.95 -19.48 -14.87
CA PRO A 119 2.14 -19.24 -15.67
C PRO A 119 2.25 -17.78 -16.12
N PRO A 120 3.46 -17.32 -16.46
CA PRO A 120 3.68 -16.00 -17.06
C PRO A 120 2.76 -15.69 -18.24
N ILE A 121 2.21 -14.48 -18.24
CA ILE A 121 1.41 -13.95 -19.35
C ILE A 121 2.10 -12.69 -19.86
N TYR A 122 2.51 -12.71 -21.13
CA TYR A 122 3.15 -11.57 -21.77
C TYR A 122 2.24 -10.33 -21.72
N GLY A 123 2.81 -9.17 -21.38
CA GLY A 123 2.06 -7.91 -21.24
C GLY A 123 1.18 -7.79 -19.98
N VAL A 124 0.96 -8.88 -19.22
CA VAL A 124 0.16 -8.88 -18.00
C VAL A 124 1.02 -9.15 -16.77
N SER A 125 1.61 -10.34 -16.69
CA SER A 125 2.49 -10.74 -15.60
C SER A 125 3.65 -11.59 -16.11
N LYS A 126 4.80 -10.93 -16.31
CA LYS A 126 6.03 -11.59 -16.80
C LYS A 126 6.53 -12.71 -15.88
N TYR A 127 6.18 -12.68 -14.59
CA TYR A 127 6.64 -13.65 -13.59
C TYR A 127 5.53 -14.64 -13.17
N GLY A 128 4.37 -14.61 -13.82
CA GLY A 128 3.21 -15.44 -13.44
C GLY A 128 2.41 -14.86 -12.28
N GLY A 129 1.55 -15.66 -11.68
CA GLY A 129 0.77 -15.25 -10.51
C GLY A 129 -0.53 -14.51 -10.84
N PHE A 130 -0.44 -13.44 -11.62
CA PHE A 130 -1.54 -12.49 -11.84
C PHE A 130 -2.17 -12.62 -13.22
N VAL A 131 -3.50 -12.55 -13.26
CA VAL A 131 -4.29 -12.59 -14.49
C VAL A 131 -5.51 -11.69 -14.37
N TYR A 132 -5.88 -11.02 -15.46
CA TYR A 132 -7.16 -10.33 -15.55
C TYR A 132 -8.22 -11.30 -16.06
N ARG A 133 -9.38 -11.29 -15.43
CA ARG A 133 -10.52 -12.12 -15.81
C ARG A 133 -11.74 -11.25 -16.04
N GLU A 134 -12.60 -11.65 -16.96
CA GLU A 134 -13.95 -11.08 -17.09
C GLU A 134 -14.71 -11.21 -15.77
N ARG A 135 -15.31 -10.11 -15.31
CA ARG A 135 -16.08 -10.04 -14.07
C ARG A 135 -17.29 -10.97 -14.14
N GLN A 136 -17.55 -11.63 -13.02
CA GLN A 136 -18.74 -12.45 -12.77
C GLN A 136 -19.60 -11.78 -11.69
N GLU A 137 -20.87 -12.15 -11.63
CA GLU A 137 -21.79 -11.65 -10.60
C GLU A 137 -21.29 -11.91 -9.17
N SER A 138 -20.64 -13.07 -8.96
CA SER A 138 -20.03 -13.47 -7.69
C SER A 138 -18.89 -12.57 -7.22
N ASP A 139 -18.25 -11.81 -8.12
CA ASP A 139 -17.21 -10.84 -7.73
C ASP A 139 -17.81 -9.60 -7.05
N GLY A 140 -19.11 -9.35 -7.24
CA GLY A 140 -19.80 -8.17 -6.73
C GLY A 140 -19.11 -6.87 -7.14
N ASN A 141 -18.82 -6.01 -6.16
CA ASN A 141 -18.15 -4.73 -6.37
C ASN A 141 -16.61 -4.77 -6.24
N LEU A 142 -16.03 -5.96 -6.02
CA LEU A 142 -14.59 -6.08 -5.81
C LEU A 142 -13.81 -5.86 -7.12
N LEU A 143 -12.63 -5.26 -7.00
CA LEU A 143 -11.63 -5.17 -8.06
C LEU A 143 -10.88 -6.48 -8.27
N ILE A 144 -10.97 -7.39 -7.29
CA ILE A 144 -10.25 -8.65 -7.24
C ILE A 144 -11.22 -9.83 -7.27
N ARG A 145 -10.80 -10.95 -7.85
CA ARG A 145 -11.52 -12.22 -7.75
C ARG A 145 -11.12 -12.97 -6.48
N LEU A 146 -12.11 -13.58 -5.83
CA LEU A 146 -11.89 -14.45 -4.68
C LEU A 146 -11.69 -15.89 -5.15
N ASN A 147 -10.63 -16.53 -4.65
CA ASN A 147 -10.34 -17.94 -4.88
C ASN A 147 -9.71 -18.55 -3.60
N SER A 148 -9.24 -19.80 -3.69
CA SER A 148 -8.61 -20.54 -2.59
C SER A 148 -7.34 -19.89 -2.03
N HIS A 149 -6.72 -18.97 -2.77
CA HIS A 149 -5.51 -18.25 -2.34
C HIS A 149 -5.82 -16.89 -1.71
N THR A 150 -7.09 -16.46 -1.70
CA THR A 150 -7.50 -15.16 -1.19
C THR A 150 -7.84 -15.20 0.30
N ARG A 151 -7.22 -14.33 1.08
CA ARG A 151 -7.61 -14.00 2.47
C ARG A 151 -8.19 -12.60 2.52
N LEU A 152 -9.52 -12.51 2.37
CA LEU A 152 -10.21 -11.22 2.43
C LEU A 152 -10.65 -10.88 3.85
N THR A 153 -10.11 -9.80 4.41
CA THR A 153 -10.52 -9.27 5.72
C THR A 153 -11.73 -8.35 5.59
N SER A 154 -12.45 -8.09 6.68
CA SER A 154 -13.59 -7.15 6.68
C SER A 154 -13.19 -5.75 6.19
N ARG A 155 -12.03 -5.25 6.61
CA ARG A 155 -11.46 -4.00 6.11
C ARG A 155 -11.04 -4.11 4.64
N GLY A 156 -10.47 -5.24 4.23
CA GLY A 156 -10.13 -5.52 2.84
C GLY A 156 -11.32 -5.43 1.88
N LYS A 157 -12.53 -5.82 2.31
CA LYS A 157 -13.77 -5.65 1.50
C LYS A 157 -14.06 -4.20 1.14
N LEU A 158 -13.63 -3.26 1.98
CA LEU A 158 -13.79 -1.81 1.76
C LEU A 158 -12.62 -1.22 0.97
N ILE A 159 -11.46 -1.86 1.00
CA ILE A 159 -10.26 -1.40 0.30
C ILE A 159 -10.32 -1.83 -1.16
N TRP A 160 -10.55 -3.12 -1.44
CA TRP A 160 -10.37 -3.71 -2.76
C TRP A 160 -11.60 -3.55 -3.67
N VAL A 161 -12.19 -2.36 -3.67
CA VAL A 161 -13.31 -1.93 -4.53
C VAL A 161 -12.90 -0.65 -5.26
N PHE A 162 -13.57 -0.28 -6.35
CA PHE A 162 -13.28 1.00 -6.99
C PHE A 162 -13.45 2.15 -5.98
N PRO A 163 -12.54 3.15 -5.98
CA PRO A 163 -12.70 4.30 -5.12
C PRO A 163 -13.93 5.12 -5.55
N PRO A 164 -14.54 5.89 -4.64
CA PRO A 164 -15.66 6.78 -4.97
C PRO A 164 -15.24 7.92 -5.93
N ARG A 165 -13.96 8.25 -5.95
CA ARG A 165 -13.35 9.22 -6.87
C ARG A 165 -12.06 8.64 -7.42
N ASP A 166 -11.85 8.77 -8.73
CA ASP A 166 -10.61 8.37 -9.37
C ASP A 166 -9.48 9.40 -9.08
N PRO A 167 -8.21 8.96 -9.12
CA PRO A 167 -7.04 9.81 -8.93
C PRO A 167 -6.98 11.00 -9.87
#